data_AF-A0A1B8YJ52-F1
#
_entry.id   AF-A0A1B8YJ52-F1
#
_cell.length_a   1.000
_cell.length_b   1.000
_cell.length_c   1.000
_cell.angle_alpha   90.00
_cell.angle_beta   90.00
_cell.angle_gamma   90.00
#
_symmetry.space_group_name_H-M   'P 1'
#
loop_
_entity.id
_entity.type
_entity.pdbx_description
1 polymer ?
#
loop_
_entity_poly.entity_id
_entity_poly.type
_entity_poly.pdbx_seq_one_letter_code
_entity_poly.pdbx_strand_id
1 'polypeptide(L)' 'MAARLEIIISFDEDLNKCHVEWTMGESLNIASEEKQVIAQLKNKLLCLMDNELISSSRHYLH' A
#
# COMPACT_ATOMS: atom_id res chain seq x y z
N MET A 1 -20.57 -11.15 1.77
CA MET A 1 -20.01 -10.18 0.81
C MET A 1 -18.58 -9.95 1.24
N ALA A 2 -17.61 -10.07 0.34
CA ALA A 2 -16.21 -9.96 0.70
C ALA A 2 -15.43 -9.26 -0.40
N ALA A 3 -14.50 -8.43 0.06
CA ALA A 3 -13.56 -7.69 -0.74
C ALA A 3 -12.19 -7.94 -0.17
N ARG A 4 -11.20 -8.12 -1.04
CA ARG A 4 -9.84 -8.44 -0.67
C ARG A 4 -8.91 -7.42 -1.33
N LEU A 5 -8.17 -6.72 -0.50
CA LEU A 5 -7.06 -5.89 -0.93
C LEU A 5 -5.77 -6.68 -0.69
N GLU A 6 -5.03 -6.93 -1.75
CA GLU A 6 -3.70 -7.54 -1.69
C GLU A 6 -2.67 -6.48 -2.00
N ILE A 7 -1.65 -6.38 -1.15
CA ILE A 7 -0.52 -5.47 -1.32
C ILE A 7 0.74 -6.31 -1.26
N ILE A 8 1.56 -6.21 -2.29
CA ILE A 8 2.83 -6.92 -2.42
C ILE A 8 3.94 -5.87 -2.36
N ILE A 9 4.86 -6.04 -1.42
CA ILE A 9 5.99 -5.15 -1.22
C ILE A 9 7.24 -5.97 -1.51
N SER A 10 8.03 -5.51 -2.47
CA SER A 10 9.27 -6.16 -2.88
C SER A 10 10.41 -5.15 -2.80
N PHE A 11 11.60 -5.62 -2.42
CA PHE A 11 12.80 -4.80 -2.40
C PHE A 11 13.79 -5.36 -3.42
N ASP A 12 14.19 -4.51 -4.36
CA ASP A 12 15.25 -4.78 -5.30
C ASP A 12 16.55 -4.24 -4.69
N GLU A 13 17.42 -5.16 -4.27
CA GLU A 13 18.71 -4.84 -3.65
C GLU A 13 19.69 -4.20 -4.65
N ASP A 14 19.67 -4.64 -5.91
CA ASP A 14 20.58 -4.16 -6.96
C ASP A 14 20.29 -2.70 -7.31
N LEU A 15 19.01 -2.32 -7.32
CA LEU A 15 18.56 -0.96 -7.59
C LEU A 15 18.37 -0.11 -6.32
N ASN A 16 18.50 -0.71 -5.14
CA ASN A 16 18.15 -0.12 -3.84
C ASN A 16 16.76 0.54 -3.87
N LYS A 17 15.78 -0.15 -4.46
CA LYS A 17 14.43 0.37 -4.71
C LYS A 17 13.37 -0.55 -4.14
N CYS A 18 12.39 0.05 -3.48
CA CYS A 18 11.16 -0.62 -3.09
C CYS A 18 10.15 -0.58 -4.24
N HIS A 19 9.57 -1.72 -4.56
CA HIS A 19 8.46 -1.86 -5.50
C HIS A 19 7.20 -2.26 -4.74
N VAL A 20 6.11 -1.55 -4.99
CA VAL A 20 4.82 -1.82 -4.34
C VAL A 20 3.77 -2.06 -5.40
N GLU A 21 3.20 -3.25 -5.39
CA GLU A 21 2.10 -3.66 -6.25
C GLU A 21 0.86 -3.91 -5.41
N TRP A 22 -0.32 -3.72 -6.01
CA TRP A 22 -1.56 -4.00 -5.32
C TRP A 22 -2.64 -4.51 -6.28
N THR A 23 -3.49 -5.38 -5.77
CA THR A 23 -4.62 -5.95 -6.50
C THR A 23 -5.86 -5.94 -5.61
N MET A 24 -7.01 -5.65 -6.22
CA MET A 24 -8.30 -5.73 -5.56
C MET A 24 -9.08 -6.91 -6.12
N GLY A 25 -9.38 -7.89 -5.28
CA GLY A 25 -10.36 -8.93 -5.56
C GLY A 25 -11.71 -8.53 -4.97
N GLU A 26 -12.73 -8.41 -5.81
CA GLU A 26 -14.09 -8.10 -5.34
C GLU A 26 -15.10 -9.16 -5.74
N SER A 27 -16.02 -9.47 -4.83
CA SER A 27 -17.23 -10.20 -5.18
C SER A 27 -18.18 -9.28 -5.94
N LEU A 28 -18.92 -9.82 -6.93
CA LEU A 28 -19.84 -9.08 -7.80
C LEU A 28 -20.88 -8.20 -7.08
N ASN A 29 -21.11 -8.47 -5.79
CA ASN A 29 -22.16 -7.86 -4.98
C ASN A 29 -21.62 -6.89 -3.90
N ILE A 30 -20.43 -6.33 -4.08
CA ILE A 30 -19.87 -5.34 -3.14
C ILE A 30 -20.52 -3.96 -3.34
N ALA A 31 -20.85 -3.27 -2.25
CA ALA A 31 -21.41 -1.92 -2.31
C ALA A 31 -20.34 -0.88 -2.69
N SER A 32 -20.75 0.21 -3.32
CA SER A 32 -19.83 1.31 -3.70
C SER A 32 -19.12 1.92 -2.49
N GLU A 33 -19.78 1.97 -1.34
CA GLU A 33 -19.22 2.46 -0.08
C GLU A 33 -18.07 1.57 0.41
N GLU A 34 -18.22 0.24 0.30
CA GLU A 34 -17.15 -0.70 0.66
C GLU A 34 -15.93 -0.52 -0.26
N LYS A 35 -16.15 -0.30 -1.57
CA LYS A 35 -15.05 0.03 -2.50
C LYS A 35 -14.32 1.30 -2.11
N GLN A 36 -15.07 2.33 -1.70
CA GLN A 36 -14.50 3.61 -1.29
C GLN A 36 -13.66 3.48 -0.02
N VAL A 37 -14.13 2.72 0.97
CA VAL A 37 -13.40 2.43 2.20
C VAL A 37 -12.08 1.70 1.90
N ILE A 38 -12.09 0.70 1.01
CA ILE A 38 -10.88 -0.03 0.64
C ILE A 38 -9.89 0.87 -0.10
N ALA A 39 -10.36 1.74 -0.99
CA ALA A 39 -9.52 2.71 -1.67
C ALA A 39 -8.87 3.70 -0.70
N GLN A 40 -9.62 4.18 0.30
CA GLN A 40 -9.09 5.03 1.37
C GLN A 40 -8.04 4.29 2.21
N LEU A 41 -8.31 3.03 2.56
CA LEU A 41 -7.38 2.19 3.33
C LEU A 41 -6.07 2.00 2.57
N LYS A 42 -6.14 1.70 1.27
CA LYS A 42 -4.97 1.58 0.38
C LYS A 42 -4.12 2.86 0.40
N ASN A 43 -4.75 4.00 0.16
CA ASN A 43 -4.03 5.28 0.10
C ASN A 43 -3.37 5.63 1.44
N LYS A 44 -4.05 5.33 2.56
CA LYS A 44 -3.51 5.57 3.89
C LYS A 44 -2.31 4.67 4.17
N LEU A 45 -2.36 3.39 3.80
CA LEU A 45 -1.25 2.45 3.96
C LEU A 45 -0.02 2.86 3.14
N LEU A 46 -0.21 3.21 1.86
CA LEU A 46 0.88 3.69 1.00
C LEU A 46 1.52 4.98 1.55
N CYS A 47 0.70 5.93 2.01
CA CYS A 47 1.19 7.17 2.59
C CYS A 47 2.00 6.94 3.88
N LEU A 48 1.59 5.99 4.74
CA LEU A 48 2.36 5.65 5.93
C LEU A 48 3.71 5.03 5.57
N MET A 49 3.77 4.17 4.54
CA MET A 49 5.03 3.58 4.07
C MET A 49 6.00 4.64 3.53
N ASP A 50 5.50 5.60 2.74
CA ASP A 50 6.32 6.70 2.22
C ASP A 50 6.84 7.59 3.36
N ASN A 51 5.99 7.90 4.35
CA ASN A 51 6.38 8.74 5.49
C ASN A 51 7.42 8.07 6.40
N GLU A 52 7.33 6.75 6.62
CA GLU A 52 8.34 5.98 7.36
C GLU A 52 9.67 5.88 6.59
N LEU A 53 9.63 5.81 5.25
CA LEU A 53 10.84 5.87 4.43
C LEU A 53 11.55 7.23 4.58
N ILE A 54 10.77 8.32 4.60
CA ILE A 54 11.28 9.69 4.77
C ILE A 54 11.79 9.94 6.20
N SER A 55 11.14 9.38 7.22
CA SER A 55 11.59 9.50 8.62
C SER A 55 12.89 8.72 8.86
N SER A 56 12.99 7.50 8.33
CA SER A 56 14.17 6.63 8.42
C SER A 56 15.38 7.25 7.73
N SER A 57 15.19 7.88 6.57
CA SER A 57 16.26 8.54 5.80
C SER A 57 16.89 9.73 6.55
N ARG A 58 16.17 10.35 7.48
CA ARG A 58 16.70 11.44 8.33
C ARG A 58 17.53 10.93 9.51
N HIS A 59 17.37 9.68 9.92
CA HIS A 59 18.13 9.08 11.02
C HIS A 59 19.52 8.58 10.61
N TYR A 60 19.79 8.40 9.32
CA TYR A 60 21.10 7.95 8.79
C TYR A 60 22.01 9.09 8.31
N LEU A 61 21.61 10.35 8.50
CA LEU A 61 22.36 11.55 8.07
C LEU A 61 23.07 12.27 9.22
N HIS A 62 23.35 11.58 10.34
CA HIS A 62 24.11 12.13 11.47
C HIS A 62 25.46 11.42 11.64
#